data_AF-A0A914W3U7-F1
#
_entry.id   AF-A0A914W3U7-F1
#
_cell.length_a   1.000
_cell.length_b   1.000
_cell.length_c   1.000
_cell.angle_alpha   90.00
_cell.angle_beta   90.00
_cell.angle_gamma   90.00
#
_symmetry.space_group_name_H-M   'P 1'
#
loop_
_entity.id
_entity.type
_entity.pdbx_description
1 polymer ?
#
loop_
_entity_poly.entity_id
_entity_poly.type
_entity_poly.pdbx_seq_one_letter_code
_entity_poly.pdbx_strand_id
1 'polypeptide(L)'
;MRSLQFLALHCAAFMIVSGDFTPDFNAFLTNTYGPAMQNRLERKDLQDRGSFGGRAAAGQKLKRQPVILVHGITNSASQFRDIGQHFGSNGYDWAEIYATTWGDAGKTVFFFVDLKCDYVKQVRSLIQAVNRYTRKKVDVIGYSMGSPIARKAIMGGFCVDTGENLGPPLTRIVDTFVAVAGANNASSTKVK
;
A
#
# COMPACT_ATOMS: atom_id res chain seq x y z
N MET A 1 10.92 48.15 38.66
CA MET A 1 11.82 47.54 37.66
C MET A 1 11.45 46.07 37.48
N ARG A 2 11.16 45.69 36.23
CA ARG A 2 11.16 44.35 35.62
C ARG A 2 10.17 43.29 36.14
N SER A 3 9.03 43.24 35.46
CA SER A 3 8.11 42.11 35.38
C SER A 3 8.78 40.88 34.73
N LEU A 4 8.70 39.73 35.38
CA LEU A 4 9.07 38.44 34.79
C LEU A 4 7.91 37.95 33.90
N GLN A 5 8.10 37.98 32.57
CA GLN A 5 7.23 37.29 31.64
C GLN A 5 7.73 35.84 31.48
N PHE A 6 6.91 34.86 31.88
CA PHE A 6 7.16 33.46 31.60
C PHE A 6 6.86 33.18 30.12
N LEU A 7 7.90 32.90 29.35
CA LEU A 7 7.79 32.48 27.97
C LEU A 7 7.41 30.99 27.95
N ALA A 8 6.12 30.68 27.74
CA ALA A 8 5.65 29.31 27.56
C ALA A 8 6.07 28.78 26.19
N LEU A 9 7.18 28.04 26.16
CA LEU A 9 7.68 27.36 24.97
C LEU A 9 6.69 26.23 24.59
N HIS A 10 5.77 26.52 23.67
CA HIS A 10 4.90 25.51 23.09
C HIS A 10 5.73 24.61 22.18
N CYS A 11 6.12 23.45 22.71
CA CYS A 11 6.75 22.39 21.94
C CYS A 11 5.68 21.75 21.04
N ALA A 12 5.48 22.29 19.85
CA ALA A 12 4.70 21.63 18.82
C ALA A 12 5.46 20.37 18.39
N ALA A 13 5.04 19.21 18.91
CA ALA A 13 5.55 17.93 18.45
C ALA A 13 5.19 17.78 16.96
N PHE A 14 6.17 18.02 16.10
CA PHE A 14 6.09 17.64 14.69
C PHE A 14 6.05 16.12 14.65
N MET A 15 4.85 15.55 14.59
CA MET A 15 4.64 14.16 14.24
C MET A 15 5.13 14.02 12.79
N ILE A 16 6.40 13.64 12.62
CA ILE A 16 6.89 13.15 11.35
C ILE A 16 6.10 11.86 11.09
N VAL A 17 5.04 11.97 10.28
CA VAL A 17 4.29 10.82 9.79
C VAL A 17 5.23 10.10 8.83
N SER A 18 6.05 9.20 9.36
CA SER A 18 6.95 8.41 8.53
C SER A 18 6.12 7.55 7.58
N GLY A 19 6.48 7.56 6.29
CA GLY A 19 5.91 6.72 5.22
C GLY A 19 6.31 5.25 5.37
N ASP A 20 6.11 4.67 6.55
CA ASP A 20 6.61 3.34 6.89
C ASP A 20 5.48 2.42 7.39
N PHE A 21 5.70 1.12 7.19
CA PHE A 21 4.99 0.12 7.96
C PHE A 21 5.30 0.26 9.44
N THR A 22 4.33 -0.07 10.29
CA THR A 22 4.58 -0.06 11.73
C THR A 22 5.64 -1.09 12.12
N PRO A 23 6.37 -0.88 13.23
CA PRO A 23 7.33 -1.87 13.71
C PRO A 23 6.73 -3.28 13.88
N ASP A 24 5.47 -3.37 14.33
CA ASP A 24 4.77 -4.65 14.49
C ASP A 24 4.57 -5.38 13.16
N PHE A 25 4.15 -4.68 12.11
CA PHE A 25 3.95 -5.30 10.79
C PHE A 25 5.28 -5.66 10.13
N ASN A 26 6.31 -4.82 10.27
CA ASN A 26 7.66 -5.15 9.81
C ASN A 26 8.23 -6.39 10.49
N ALA A 27 8.09 -6.50 11.82
CA ALA A 27 8.51 -7.69 12.56
C ALA A 27 7.77 -8.93 12.05
N PHE A 28 6.46 -8.83 11.82
CA PHE A 28 5.68 -9.91 11.21
C PHE A 28 6.22 -10.32 9.83
N LEU A 29 6.47 -9.35 8.94
CA LEU A 29 6.96 -9.61 7.59
C LEU A 29 8.32 -10.32 7.62
N THR A 30 9.27 -9.80 8.40
CA THR A 30 10.60 -10.39 8.56
C THR A 30 10.51 -11.80 9.14
N ASN A 31 9.74 -12.00 10.20
CA ASN A 31 9.64 -13.30 10.87
C ASN A 31 8.90 -14.36 10.03
N THR A 32 7.98 -13.94 9.16
CA THR A 32 7.14 -14.86 8.38
C THR A 32 7.69 -15.15 6.99
N TYR A 33 8.29 -14.14 6.35
CA TYR A 33 8.70 -14.19 4.94
C TYR A 33 10.17 -13.84 4.71
N GLY A 34 10.89 -13.40 5.75
CA GLY A 34 12.27 -12.97 5.67
C GLY A 34 12.47 -11.50 5.28
N PRO A 35 13.69 -10.96 5.49
CA PRO A 35 14.00 -9.55 5.28
C PRO A 35 13.85 -9.10 3.81
N ALA A 36 14.05 -10.00 2.84
CA ALA A 36 13.89 -9.67 1.43
C ALA A 36 12.44 -9.27 1.08
N MET A 37 11.45 -10.02 1.60
CA MET A 37 10.04 -9.69 1.40
C MET A 37 9.65 -8.42 2.15
N GLN A 38 10.14 -8.27 3.38
CA GLN A 38 9.92 -7.08 4.18
C GLN A 38 10.43 -5.83 3.46
N ASN A 39 11.69 -5.82 3.00
CA ASN A 39 12.27 -4.72 2.24
C ASN A 39 11.50 -4.41 0.96
N ARG A 40 11.10 -5.46 0.21
CA ARG A 40 10.31 -5.31 -1.02
C ARG A 40 8.98 -4.61 -0.77
N LEU A 41 8.30 -4.94 0.33
CA LEU A 41 7.00 -4.37 0.64
C LEU A 41 7.08 -3.01 1.35
N GLU A 42 8.05 -2.79 2.24
CA GLU A 42 8.14 -1.54 3.00
C GLU A 42 8.61 -0.37 2.13
N ARG A 43 9.54 -0.63 1.21
CA ARG A 43 10.08 0.37 0.29
C ARG A 43 10.76 1.57 0.96
N LYS A 44 11.54 1.31 2.01
CA LYS A 44 12.41 2.34 2.64
C LYS A 44 13.41 2.98 1.67
N ASP A 45 13.76 2.30 0.57
CA ASP A 45 14.58 2.85 -0.51
C ASP A 45 13.96 4.11 -1.15
N LEU A 46 12.65 4.31 -0.99
CA LEU A 46 11.90 5.44 -1.52
C LEU A 46 11.67 6.56 -0.50
N GLN A 47 12.21 6.47 0.71
CA GLN A 47 12.08 7.49 1.76
C GLN A 47 10.61 7.85 2.04
N ASP A 48 10.22 9.12 1.92
CA ASP A 48 8.86 9.64 2.14
C ASP A 48 7.82 9.10 1.14
N ARG A 49 8.27 8.40 0.09
CA ARG A 49 7.42 7.70 -0.90
C ARG A 49 7.25 6.21 -0.62
N GLY A 50 7.65 5.77 0.57
CA GLY A 50 7.49 4.41 1.06
C GLY A 50 6.04 3.99 1.29
N SER A 51 5.91 2.84 1.93
CA SER A 51 4.67 2.09 2.14
C SER A 51 4.11 2.34 3.54
N PHE A 52 2.84 2.06 3.80
CA PHE A 52 2.29 2.25 5.15
C PHE A 52 1.26 1.20 5.54
N GLY A 53 1.06 1.07 6.85
CA GLY A 53 0.08 0.16 7.45
C GLY A 53 0.68 -0.70 8.55
N GLY A 54 -0.20 -1.37 9.29
CA GLY A 54 0.18 -2.21 10.43
C GLY A 54 -0.39 -1.71 11.74
N ARG A 55 -0.41 -2.59 12.75
CA ARG A 55 -0.90 -2.22 14.09
C ARG A 55 0.08 -1.29 14.77
N ALA A 56 -0.43 -0.36 15.57
CA ALA A 56 0.40 0.49 16.42
C ALA A 56 1.11 -0.34 17.51
N ALA A 57 0.47 -1.43 17.96
CA ALA A 57 1.04 -2.36 18.93
C ALA A 57 0.53 -3.80 18.70
N ALA A 58 1.33 -4.77 19.16
CA ALA A 58 0.96 -6.17 19.16
C ALA A 58 -0.39 -6.39 19.85
N GLY A 59 -1.26 -7.20 19.25
CA GLY A 59 -2.57 -7.53 19.82
C GLY A 59 -3.67 -6.48 19.64
N GLN A 60 -3.40 -5.33 18.99
CA GLN A 60 -4.46 -4.37 18.64
C GLN A 60 -5.60 -5.05 17.86
N LYS A 61 -6.82 -4.95 18.39
CA LYS A 61 -8.01 -5.57 17.79
C LYS A 61 -8.49 -4.73 16.61
N LEU A 62 -8.73 -5.39 15.48
CA LEU A 62 -9.28 -4.79 14.26
C LEU A 62 -10.80 -4.95 14.24
N LYS A 63 -11.51 -3.86 13.98
CA LYS A 63 -12.98 -3.77 13.92
C LYS A 63 -13.52 -4.11 12.52
N ARG A 64 -12.79 -3.74 11.46
CA ARG A 64 -13.20 -3.85 10.05
C ARG A 64 -12.29 -4.77 9.27
N GLN A 65 -12.67 -5.03 8.01
CA GLN A 65 -11.77 -5.66 7.05
C GLN A 65 -10.66 -4.68 6.67
N PRO A 66 -9.40 -5.13 6.53
CA PRO A 66 -8.33 -4.26 6.08
C PRO A 66 -8.54 -3.81 4.63
N VAL A 67 -8.28 -2.53 4.37
CA VAL A 67 -8.28 -1.93 3.05
C VAL A 67 -6.84 -1.84 2.54
N ILE A 68 -6.62 -2.28 1.31
CA ILE A 68 -5.35 -2.19 0.60
C ILE A 68 -5.50 -1.21 -0.55
N LEU A 69 -4.76 -0.12 -0.50
CA LEU A 69 -4.72 0.91 -1.53
C LEU A 69 -3.60 0.61 -2.52
N VAL A 70 -3.93 0.61 -3.81
CA VAL A 70 -2.98 0.38 -4.90
C VAL A 70 -2.95 1.62 -5.79
N HIS A 71 -1.85 2.36 -5.69
CA HIS A 71 -1.68 3.64 -6.39
C HIS A 71 -1.58 3.47 -7.92
N GLY A 72 -1.70 4.59 -8.65
CA GLY A 72 -1.54 4.65 -10.11
C GLY A 72 -0.09 4.92 -10.54
N ILE A 73 0.12 5.03 -11.85
CA ILE A 73 1.41 5.52 -12.40
C ILE A 73 1.69 6.93 -11.93
N THR A 74 2.98 7.29 -11.87
CA THR A 74 3.46 8.60 -11.37
C THR A 74 3.15 8.89 -9.89
N ASN A 75 2.53 7.94 -9.18
CA ASN A 75 2.23 8.06 -7.76
C ASN A 75 3.12 7.17 -6.87
N SER A 76 2.92 7.31 -5.56
CA SER A 76 3.42 6.42 -4.50
C SER A 76 2.30 6.01 -3.54
N ALA A 77 2.56 5.02 -2.68
CA ALA A 77 1.68 4.70 -1.57
C ALA A 77 1.50 5.90 -0.64
N SER A 78 2.57 6.62 -0.28
CA SER A 78 2.47 7.76 0.64
C SER A 78 1.49 8.86 0.18
N GLN A 79 1.35 9.10 -1.13
CA GLN A 79 0.36 10.04 -1.68
C GLN A 79 -1.09 9.60 -1.46
N PHE A 80 -1.32 8.32 -1.14
CA PHE A 80 -2.64 7.77 -0.82
C PHE A 80 -2.93 7.83 0.69
N ARG A 81 -2.06 8.47 1.49
CA ARG A 81 -2.33 8.70 2.92
C ARG A 81 -3.56 9.56 3.13
N ASP A 82 -3.87 10.51 2.27
CA ASP A 82 -5.08 11.34 2.40
C ASP A 82 -6.36 10.52 2.21
N ILE A 83 -6.31 9.50 1.34
CA ILE A 83 -7.39 8.51 1.23
C ILE A 83 -7.48 7.71 2.54
N GLY A 84 -6.34 7.30 3.10
CA GLY A 84 -6.30 6.64 4.42
C GLY A 84 -6.85 7.52 5.55
N GLN A 85 -6.54 8.81 5.56
CA GLN A 85 -7.09 9.78 6.51
C GLN A 85 -8.60 9.88 6.37
N HIS A 86 -9.12 9.91 5.13
CA HIS A 86 -10.56 9.90 4.89
C HIS A 86 -11.24 8.65 5.45
N PHE A 87 -10.65 7.46 5.28
CA PHE A 87 -11.13 6.24 5.93
C PHE A 87 -11.09 6.38 7.47
N GLY A 88 -10.01 6.94 8.02
CA GLY A 88 -9.87 7.21 9.46
C GLY A 88 -10.97 8.12 10.01
N SER A 89 -11.26 9.23 9.32
CA SER A 89 -12.37 10.14 9.65
C SER A 89 -13.75 9.46 9.57
N ASN A 90 -13.86 8.35 8.85
CA ASN A 90 -15.07 7.53 8.73
C ASN A 90 -15.01 6.25 9.59
N GLY A 91 -14.17 6.22 10.61
CA GLY A 91 -14.17 5.18 11.64
C GLY A 91 -13.44 3.89 11.29
N TYR A 92 -12.50 3.95 10.33
CA TYR A 92 -11.44 2.94 10.22
C TYR A 92 -10.29 3.26 11.18
N ASP A 93 -9.61 2.23 11.64
CA ASP A 93 -8.34 2.35 12.35
C ASP A 93 -7.18 2.34 11.34
N TRP A 94 -6.08 3.06 11.60
CA TRP A 94 -4.89 3.01 10.74
C TRP A 94 -4.27 1.61 10.66
N ALA A 95 -4.52 0.76 11.67
CA ALA A 95 -4.17 -0.66 11.63
C ALA A 95 -4.98 -1.48 10.61
N GLU A 96 -5.94 -0.86 9.92
CA GLU A 96 -6.81 -1.47 8.92
C GLU A 96 -6.54 -0.90 7.52
N ILE A 97 -5.55 -0.02 7.34
CA ILE A 97 -5.29 0.64 6.06
C ILE A 97 -3.84 0.39 5.66
N TYR A 98 -3.66 -0.17 4.47
CA TYR A 98 -2.37 -0.63 3.98
C TYR A 98 -2.12 -0.14 2.55
N ALA A 99 -0.88 0.14 2.22
CA ALA A 99 -0.45 0.45 0.86
C ALA A 99 1.03 0.10 0.70
N THR A 100 1.44 -0.37 -0.48
CA THR A 100 2.85 -0.50 -0.86
C THR A 100 3.12 0.24 -2.15
N THR A 101 4.28 0.90 -2.23
CA THR A 101 4.68 1.56 -3.47
C THR A 101 5.25 0.54 -4.44
N TRP A 102 4.53 0.24 -5.52
CA TRP A 102 5.06 -0.57 -6.61
C TRP A 102 5.87 0.31 -7.58
N GLY A 103 6.83 -0.31 -8.28
CA GLY A 103 7.68 0.41 -9.24
C GLY A 103 8.61 1.42 -8.59
N ASP A 104 8.80 2.59 -9.21
CA ASP A 104 9.84 3.55 -8.85
C ASP A 104 9.32 4.84 -8.19
N ALA A 105 8.08 4.82 -7.70
CA ALA A 105 7.40 5.99 -7.14
C ALA A 105 7.29 7.19 -8.10
N GLY A 106 7.05 6.90 -9.38
CA GLY A 106 6.77 7.90 -10.40
C GLY A 106 8.00 8.56 -10.99
N LYS A 107 9.17 7.94 -10.90
CA LYS A 107 10.38 8.42 -11.59
C LYS A 107 10.26 8.19 -13.10
N THR A 108 9.67 7.07 -13.51
CA THR A 108 9.37 6.79 -14.91
C THR A 108 8.17 7.63 -15.35
N VAL A 109 8.35 8.40 -16.42
CA VAL A 109 7.27 9.21 -17.01
C VAL A 109 6.19 8.31 -17.60
N PHE A 110 4.94 8.76 -17.53
CA PHE A 110 3.72 8.02 -17.88
C PHE A 110 3.83 7.15 -19.14
N PHE A 111 4.44 7.68 -20.23
CA PHE A 111 4.53 7.00 -21.53
C PHE A 111 5.37 5.72 -21.53
N PHE A 112 6.30 5.57 -20.58
CA PHE A 112 7.23 4.44 -20.53
C PHE A 112 6.91 3.45 -19.40
N VAL A 113 5.73 3.55 -18.79
CA VAL A 113 5.32 2.63 -17.72
C VAL A 113 4.54 1.46 -18.28
N ASP A 114 5.19 0.29 -18.29
CA ASP A 114 4.55 -0.99 -18.57
C ASP A 114 3.99 -1.64 -17.31
N LEU A 115 2.92 -2.44 -17.46
CA LEU A 115 2.46 -3.33 -16.40
C LEU A 115 3.39 -4.54 -16.32
N LYS A 116 4.33 -4.51 -15.37
CA LYS A 116 5.31 -5.58 -15.16
C LYS A 116 4.82 -6.64 -14.17
N CYS A 117 5.21 -7.90 -14.39
CA CYS A 117 4.95 -9.00 -13.45
C CYS A 117 5.47 -8.67 -12.05
N ASP A 118 6.60 -7.98 -11.95
CA ASP A 118 7.19 -7.57 -10.68
C ASP A 118 6.24 -6.68 -9.85
N TYR A 119 5.56 -5.73 -10.50
CA TYR A 119 4.60 -4.85 -9.81
C TYR A 119 3.39 -5.65 -9.31
N VAL A 120 2.91 -6.57 -10.13
CA VAL A 120 1.82 -7.50 -9.77
C VAL A 120 2.22 -8.37 -8.58
N LYS A 121 3.42 -8.96 -8.60
CA LYS A 121 3.92 -9.81 -7.51
C LYS A 121 4.02 -9.04 -6.21
N GLN A 122 4.47 -7.78 -6.25
CA GLN A 122 4.55 -6.94 -5.05
C GLN A 122 3.17 -6.68 -4.43
N VAL A 123 2.18 -6.27 -5.24
CA VAL A 123 0.80 -6.06 -4.76
C VAL A 123 0.18 -7.37 -4.27
N ARG A 124 0.40 -8.47 -4.98
CA ARG A 124 -0.08 -9.81 -4.59
C ARG A 124 0.50 -10.24 -3.24
N SER A 125 1.80 -10.02 -3.02
CA SER A 125 2.45 -10.32 -1.74
C SER A 125 1.90 -9.47 -0.60
N LEU A 126 1.59 -8.18 -0.83
CA LEU A 126 0.93 -7.36 0.19
C LEU A 126 -0.46 -7.91 0.56
N ILE A 127 -1.30 -8.25 -0.43
CA ILE A 127 -2.63 -8.83 -0.21
C ILE A 127 -2.56 -10.07 0.68
N GLN A 128 -1.65 -10.99 0.35
CA GLN A 128 -1.46 -12.23 1.11
C GLN A 128 -0.90 -11.95 2.52
N ALA A 129 0.06 -11.04 2.65
CA ALA A 129 0.66 -10.69 3.93
C ALA A 129 -0.36 -10.03 4.88
N VAL A 130 -1.16 -9.09 4.38
CA VAL A 130 -2.20 -8.41 5.18
C VAL A 130 -3.28 -9.40 5.59
N ASN A 131 -3.75 -10.27 4.69
CA ASN A 131 -4.70 -11.34 5.05
C ASN A 131 -4.14 -12.24 6.18
N ARG A 132 -2.88 -12.67 6.07
CA ARG A 132 -2.24 -13.55 7.07
C ARG A 132 -2.00 -12.84 8.40
N TYR A 133 -1.59 -11.58 8.37
CA TYR A 133 -1.31 -10.76 9.54
C TYR A 133 -2.58 -10.44 10.34
N THR A 134 -3.64 -10.05 9.63
CA THR A 134 -4.89 -9.61 10.25
C THR A 134 -5.87 -10.74 10.51
N ARG A 135 -5.68 -11.90 9.85
CA ARG A 135 -6.61 -13.04 9.84
C ARG A 135 -8.02 -12.67 9.39
N LYS A 136 -8.12 -11.66 8.53
CA LYS A 136 -9.37 -11.19 7.93
C LYS A 136 -9.25 -11.23 6.41
N LYS A 137 -10.38 -11.36 5.71
CA LYS A 137 -10.42 -10.99 4.29
C LYS A 137 -10.06 -9.51 4.12
N VAL A 138 -9.58 -9.15 2.94
CA VAL A 138 -9.15 -7.79 2.62
C VAL A 138 -9.99 -7.20 1.51
N ASP A 139 -10.15 -5.88 1.55
CA ASP A 139 -10.73 -5.08 0.49
C ASP A 139 -9.61 -4.38 -0.28
N VAL A 140 -9.66 -4.39 -1.61
CA VAL A 140 -8.60 -3.82 -2.45
C VAL A 140 -9.16 -2.70 -3.31
N ILE A 141 -8.54 -1.53 -3.25
CA ILE A 141 -8.91 -0.36 -4.05
C ILE A 141 -7.74 -0.03 -4.96
N GLY A 142 -7.91 -0.25 -6.26
CA GLY A 142 -6.92 0.09 -7.27
C GLY A 142 -7.31 1.37 -8.01
N TYR A 143 -6.40 2.33 -8.10
CA TYR A 143 -6.58 3.58 -8.84
C TYR A 143 -5.77 3.60 -10.14
N SER A 144 -6.38 4.01 -11.25
CA SER A 144 -5.71 4.12 -12.55
C SER A 144 -5.00 2.81 -12.92
N MET A 145 -3.69 2.83 -13.22
CA MET A 145 -2.89 1.62 -13.49
C MET A 145 -2.83 0.65 -12.29
N GLY A 146 -3.07 1.13 -11.07
CA GLY A 146 -3.22 0.28 -9.90
C GLY A 146 -4.40 -0.69 -10.02
N SER A 147 -5.46 -0.37 -10.77
CA SER A 147 -6.60 -1.27 -10.97
C SER A 147 -6.23 -2.54 -11.75
N PRO A 148 -5.66 -2.50 -12.97
CA PRO A 148 -5.25 -3.71 -13.67
C PRO A 148 -4.14 -4.48 -12.95
N ILE A 149 -3.20 -3.79 -12.26
CA ILE A 149 -2.18 -4.43 -11.42
C ILE A 149 -2.86 -5.23 -10.30
N ALA A 150 -3.76 -4.61 -9.53
CA ALA A 150 -4.50 -5.26 -8.45
C ALA A 150 -5.37 -6.40 -8.99
N ARG A 151 -6.09 -6.20 -10.09
CA ARG A 151 -6.90 -7.24 -10.74
C ARG A 151 -6.06 -8.45 -11.11
N LYS A 152 -4.90 -8.25 -11.74
CA LYS A 152 -3.98 -9.34 -12.10
C LYS A 152 -3.41 -10.03 -10.86
N ALA A 153 -3.08 -9.26 -9.82
CA ALA A 153 -2.61 -9.80 -8.54
C ALA A 153 -3.68 -10.67 -7.86
N ILE A 154 -4.96 -10.30 -7.95
CA ILE A 154 -6.09 -11.06 -7.41
C ILE A 154 -6.35 -12.32 -8.24
N MET A 155 -6.42 -12.20 -9.56
CA MET A 155 -6.77 -13.33 -10.44
C MET A 155 -5.65 -14.39 -10.55
N GLY A 156 -4.38 -14.00 -10.39
CA GLY A 156 -3.25 -14.91 -10.53
C GLY A 156 -3.02 -15.36 -11.98
N GLY A 157 -2.63 -16.62 -12.16
CA GLY A 157 -2.23 -17.20 -13.44
C GLY A 157 -0.88 -16.67 -13.94
N PHE A 158 -0.62 -16.80 -15.25
CA PHE A 158 0.68 -16.44 -15.84
C PHE A 158 0.82 -14.95 -16.13
N CYS A 159 1.97 -14.38 -15.82
CA CYS A 159 2.38 -13.04 -16.25
C CYS A 159 2.66 -13.04 -17.77
N VAL A 160 2.26 -11.96 -18.45
CA VAL A 160 2.39 -11.86 -19.92
C VAL A 160 3.83 -11.58 -20.33
N ASP A 161 4.51 -10.71 -19.59
CA ASP A 161 5.87 -10.24 -19.85
C ASP A 161 6.95 -11.27 -19.49
N THR A 162 6.79 -12.01 -18.38
CA THR A 162 7.81 -12.96 -17.91
C THR A 162 7.41 -14.43 -18.01
N GLY A 163 6.13 -14.74 -18.23
CA GLY A 163 5.63 -16.12 -18.19
C GLY A 163 5.61 -16.74 -16.79
N GLU A 164 5.94 -16.00 -15.73
CA GLU A 164 5.90 -16.52 -14.36
C GLU A 164 4.47 -16.83 -13.90
N ASN A 165 4.29 -17.95 -13.20
CA ASN A 165 2.99 -18.33 -12.64
C ASN A 165 2.79 -17.70 -11.26
N LEU A 166 1.81 -16.80 -11.14
CA LEU A 166 1.42 -16.17 -9.87
C LEU A 166 0.65 -17.14 -8.95
N GLY A 167 0.23 -18.30 -9.45
CA GLY A 167 -0.58 -19.28 -8.75
C GLY A 167 -2.09 -19.00 -8.87
N PRO A 168 -2.92 -19.62 -8.02
CA PRO A 168 -4.37 -19.56 -8.12
C PRO A 168 -4.94 -18.17 -7.76
N PRO A 169 -6.21 -17.90 -8.09
CA PRO A 169 -6.89 -16.68 -7.67
C PRO A 169 -6.95 -16.51 -6.13
N LEU A 170 -6.88 -15.26 -5.67
CA LEU A 170 -7.02 -14.87 -4.25
C LEU A 170 -8.47 -14.58 -3.84
N THR A 171 -9.46 -15.00 -4.64
CA THR A 171 -10.88 -14.71 -4.42
C THR A 171 -11.44 -15.25 -3.09
N ARG A 172 -10.73 -16.17 -2.43
CA ARG A 172 -11.07 -16.62 -1.07
C ARG A 172 -10.66 -15.65 0.04
N ILE A 173 -9.64 -14.83 -0.19
CA ILE A 173 -9.08 -13.91 0.82
C ILE A 173 -9.35 -12.44 0.51
N VAL A 174 -9.79 -12.12 -0.71
CA VAL A 174 -10.27 -10.80 -1.11
C VAL A 174 -11.79 -10.80 -1.07
N ASP A 175 -12.38 -9.88 -0.32
CA ASP A 175 -13.83 -9.74 -0.20
C ASP A 175 -14.35 -8.76 -1.26
N THR A 176 -13.79 -7.55 -1.29
CA THR A 176 -14.17 -6.50 -2.23
C THR A 176 -12.99 -6.07 -3.09
N PHE A 177 -13.25 -5.80 -4.37
CA PHE A 177 -12.33 -5.10 -5.25
C PHE A 177 -13.03 -3.90 -5.89
N VAL A 178 -12.47 -2.70 -5.71
CA VAL A 178 -12.94 -1.46 -6.32
C VAL A 178 -11.88 -0.94 -7.28
N ALA A 179 -12.27 -0.72 -8.54
CA ALA A 179 -11.43 -0.07 -9.54
C ALA A 179 -11.89 1.38 -9.72
N VAL A 180 -10.99 2.34 -9.50
CA VAL A 180 -11.26 3.78 -9.64
C VAL A 180 -10.47 4.30 -10.84
N ALA A 181 -11.16 4.77 -11.87
CA ALA A 181 -10.55 5.23 -13.13
C ALA A 181 -9.58 4.20 -13.77
N GLY A 182 -9.87 2.90 -13.58
CA GLY A 182 -8.95 1.82 -13.93
C GLY A 182 -8.94 1.46 -15.41
N ALA A 183 -7.75 1.40 -16.01
CA ALA A 183 -7.54 0.97 -17.40
C ALA A 183 -7.53 -0.57 -17.55
N ASN A 184 -8.57 -1.24 -17.02
CA ASN A 184 -8.64 -2.72 -16.99
C ASN A 184 -8.70 -3.37 -18.38
N ASN A 185 -9.11 -2.62 -19.42
CA ASN A 185 -9.21 -3.06 -20.81
C ASN A 185 -8.32 -2.21 -21.74
N ALA A 186 -7.19 -1.72 -21.25
CA ALA A 186 -6.32 -0.72 -21.89
C ALA A 186 -6.91 0.71 -21.92
N SER A 187 -6.05 1.66 -22.33
CA SER A 187 -6.40 3.06 -22.57
C SER A 187 -6.30 3.35 -24.06
N SER A 188 -7.19 4.19 -24.59
CA SER A 188 -7.20 4.60 -26.01
C SER A 188 -6.14 5.65 -26.36
N THR A 189 -5.24 5.97 -25.43
CA THR A 189 -4.16 6.95 -25.64
C THR A 189 -3.19 6.43 -26.69
N LYS A 190 -3.46 6.76 -27.96
CA LYS A 190 -2.54 6.52 -29.07
C LYS A 190 -1.40 7.51 -28.94
N VAL A 191 -0.18 7.01 -28.78
CA VAL A 191 1.02 7.81 -29.06
C VAL A 191 1.05 8.01 -30.58
N LYS A 192 0.92 9.26 -31.02
CA LYS A 192 1.32 9.67 -32.36
C LYS A 192 2.82 9.89 -32.38
#